data_AF-A0AAU2YV00-F1
#
_entry.id   AF-A0AAU2YV00-F1
#
_cell.length_a   1.000
_cell.length_b   1.000
_cell.length_c   1.000
_cell.angle_alpha   90.00
_cell.angle_beta   90.00
_cell.angle_gamma   90.00
#
_symmetry.space_group_name_H-M   'P 1'
#
loop_
_entity.id
_entity.type
_entity.pdbx_description
1 polymer ?
#
loop_
_entity_poly.entity_id
_entity_poly.type
_entity_poly.pdbx_seq_one_letter_code
_entity_poly.pdbx_strand_id
1 'polypeptide(L)'
;MSLTWLDTEGGPFIVVPRTALPHWSGKEGDYDRACEVMDFVGVLELPDGAEALVLGDEPRSTAYLPKHRVLVRWHYAESGEGVTDIIRTGLPTAEWTEGPAD
;
A
#
# COMPACT_ATOMS: atom_id res chain seq x y z
N MET A 1 -9.19 -12.31 13.58
CA MET A 1 -8.30 -11.19 13.22
C MET A 1 -9.21 -10.02 12.93
N SER A 2 -9.14 -8.92 13.69
CA SER A 2 -9.86 -7.70 13.33
C SER A 2 -9.02 -6.92 12.34
N LEU A 3 -9.56 -6.66 11.14
CA LEU A 3 -8.92 -5.81 10.14
C LEU A 3 -9.24 -4.35 10.45
N THR A 4 -8.22 -3.51 10.48
CA THR A 4 -8.40 -2.06 10.47
C THR A 4 -8.17 -1.58 9.05
N TRP A 5 -9.26 -1.28 8.37
CA TRP A 5 -9.26 -0.73 7.03
C TRP A 5 -9.01 0.77 7.10
N LEU A 6 -8.08 1.24 6.27
CA LEU A 6 -7.80 2.65 6.03
C LEU A 6 -8.42 3.00 4.69
N ASP A 7 -9.32 3.98 4.72
CA ASP A 7 -9.98 4.53 3.56
C ASP A 7 -9.48 5.95 3.30
N THR A 8 -9.52 6.36 2.05
CA THR A 8 -9.16 7.71 1.63
C THR A 8 -10.02 8.11 0.44
N GLU A 9 -10.40 9.39 0.38
CA GLU A 9 -11.14 9.97 -0.75
C GLU A 9 -10.21 10.35 -1.91
N GLY A 10 -8.89 10.29 -1.71
CA GLY A 10 -7.87 10.56 -2.72
C GLY A 10 -6.66 9.64 -2.57
N GLY A 11 -6.03 9.26 -3.68
CA GLY A 11 -4.87 8.37 -3.69
C GLY A 11 -3.58 9.07 -4.11
N PRO A 12 -2.44 8.36 -4.05
CA PRO A 12 -2.25 7.00 -3.52
C PRO A 12 -1.95 6.93 -2.01
N PHE A 13 -2.07 5.73 -1.41
CA PHE A 13 -1.52 5.48 -0.07
C PHE A 13 0.00 5.33 -0.14
N ILE A 14 0.72 5.96 0.79
CA ILE A 14 2.18 5.90 0.85
C ILE A 14 2.65 5.23 2.14
N VAL A 15 3.61 4.33 2.01
CA VAL A 15 4.30 3.72 3.14
C VAL A 15 5.71 4.28 3.21
N VAL A 16 5.96 5.11 4.21
CA VAL A 16 7.26 5.75 4.42
C VAL A 16 7.95 5.13 5.64
N PRO A 17 9.22 4.72 5.55
CA PRO A 17 10.01 4.35 6.71
C PRO A 17 10.02 5.49 7.73
N ARG A 18 9.78 5.19 9.01
CA ARG A 18 9.70 6.22 10.05
C ARG A 18 10.96 7.11 10.11
N THR A 19 12.12 6.56 9.79
CA THR A 19 13.39 7.29 9.71
C THR A 19 13.44 8.33 8.61
N ALA A 20 12.69 8.12 7.51
CA ALA A 20 12.64 9.01 6.36
C ALA A 20 11.41 9.95 6.39
N LEU A 21 10.52 9.81 7.37
CA LEU A 21 9.32 10.64 7.52
C LEU A 21 9.60 12.16 7.50
N PRO A 22 10.72 12.68 8.07
CA PRO A 22 11.04 14.10 7.96
C PRO A 22 11.25 14.61 6.53
N HIS A 23 11.51 13.71 5.57
CA HIS A 23 11.67 14.03 4.15
C HIS A 23 10.37 13.95 3.35
N TRP A 24 9.27 13.48 3.96
CA TRP A 24 7.98 13.37 3.29
C TRP A 24 7.01 14.43 3.81
N SER A 25 6.73 15.42 2.97
CA SER A 25 5.78 16.50 3.25
C SER A 25 4.33 16.10 2.99
N GLY A 26 4.11 15.10 2.13
CA GLY A 26 2.78 14.58 1.76
C GLY A 26 1.92 15.56 0.94
N LYS A 27 2.51 16.62 0.41
CA LYS A 27 1.84 17.61 -0.44
C LYS A 27 2.70 17.92 -1.69
N GLU A 28 2.30 18.92 -2.45
CA GLU A 28 3.00 19.54 -3.60
C GLU A 28 4.46 19.08 -3.78
N GLY A 29 4.76 18.45 -4.92
CA GLY A 29 6.01 17.73 -5.19
C GLY A 29 5.95 16.25 -4.79
N ASP A 30 5.73 15.94 -3.52
CA ASP A 30 5.63 14.53 -3.05
C ASP A 30 4.37 13.85 -3.58
N TYR A 31 3.24 14.57 -3.53
CA TYR A 31 1.98 14.08 -4.07
C TYR A 31 2.07 13.86 -5.59
N ASP A 32 2.64 14.80 -6.32
CA ASP A 32 2.73 14.72 -7.79
C ASP A 32 3.56 13.51 -8.22
N ARG A 33 4.72 13.31 -7.60
CA ARG A 33 5.59 12.12 -7.82
C ARG A 33 4.89 10.81 -7.48
N ALA A 34 4.10 10.79 -6.40
CA ALA A 34 3.32 9.62 -6.05
C ALA A 34 2.22 9.31 -7.06
N CYS A 35 1.56 10.34 -7.59
CA CYS A 35 0.52 10.19 -8.60
C CYS A 35 1.04 9.73 -9.97
N GLU A 36 2.33 9.87 -10.25
CA GLU A 36 2.94 9.34 -11.48
C GLU A 36 3.03 7.79 -11.48
N VAL A 37 2.91 7.15 -10.31
CA VAL A 37 2.87 5.68 -10.21
C VAL A 37 1.50 5.17 -10.63
N MET A 38 1.41 4.73 -11.89
CA MET A 38 0.18 4.19 -12.48
C MET A 38 -0.02 2.69 -12.24
N ASP A 39 1.03 1.95 -11.86
CA ASP A 39 0.94 0.53 -11.51
C ASP A 39 0.38 0.31 -10.10
N PHE A 40 0.04 -0.95 -9.77
CA PHE A 40 -0.52 -1.29 -8.46
C PHE A 40 0.40 -0.96 -7.27
N VAL A 41 1.72 -1.01 -7.49
CA VAL A 41 2.76 -0.73 -6.51
C VAL A 41 3.94 -0.08 -7.23
N GLY A 42 4.53 0.94 -6.64
CA GLY A 42 5.78 1.57 -7.10
C GLY A 42 6.69 1.94 -5.94
N VAL A 43 7.93 2.29 -6.24
CA VAL A 43 8.92 2.76 -5.27
C VAL A 43 9.33 4.19 -5.60
N LEU A 44 9.40 5.05 -4.59
CA LEU A 44 9.95 6.39 -4.69
C LEU A 44 11.21 6.49 -3.85
N GLU A 45 12.30 6.91 -4.48
CA GLU A 45 13.52 7.32 -3.82
C GLU A 45 13.27 8.56 -2.95
N LEU A 46 13.73 8.50 -1.72
CA LEU A 46 13.79 9.59 -0.75
C LEU A 46 15.25 9.96 -0.48
N PRO A 47 15.52 11.11 0.17
CA PRO A 47 16.86 11.46 0.60
C PRO A 47 17.54 10.35 1.41
N ASP A 48 18.88 10.35 1.37
CA ASP A 48 19.74 9.39 2.05
C ASP A 48 19.56 7.91 1.61
N GLY A 49 18.99 7.69 0.42
CA GLY A 49 18.78 6.36 -0.16
C GLY A 49 17.68 5.58 0.54
N ALA A 50 16.75 6.26 1.22
CA ALA A 50 15.55 5.64 1.75
C ALA A 50 14.49 5.51 0.65
N GLU A 51 13.60 4.54 0.78
CA GLU A 51 12.55 4.29 -0.20
C GLU A 51 11.17 4.40 0.44
N ALA A 52 10.21 4.97 -0.30
CA ALA A 52 8.79 4.91 0.03
C ALA A 52 8.06 3.98 -0.94
N LEU A 53 7.12 3.19 -0.41
CA LEU A 53 6.23 2.38 -1.23
C LEU A 53 4.98 3.20 -1.58
N VAL A 54 4.67 3.26 -2.87
CA VAL A 54 3.43 3.85 -3.38
C VAL A 54 2.45 2.72 -3.67
N LEU A 55 1.26 2.78 -3.07
CA LEU A 55 0.14 1.91 -3.40
C LEU A 55 -0.73 2.62 -4.44
N GLY A 56 -0.32 2.50 -5.70
CA GLY A 56 -0.87 3.22 -6.86
C GLY A 56 -2.23 2.70 -7.34
N ASP A 57 -2.60 2.99 -8.58
CA ASP A 57 -3.97 2.77 -9.12
C ASP A 57 -5.03 3.58 -8.32
N GLU A 58 -6.21 3.02 -8.08
CA GLU A 58 -7.30 3.72 -7.38
C GLU A 58 -7.07 3.80 -5.87
N PRO A 59 -7.63 4.81 -5.18
CA PRO A 59 -7.69 4.84 -3.72
C PRO A 59 -8.53 3.67 -3.21
N ARG A 60 -7.83 2.59 -2.86
CA ARG A 60 -8.45 1.35 -2.36
C ARG A 60 -8.27 1.23 -0.86
N SER A 61 -9.32 0.75 -0.21
CA SER A 61 -9.29 0.41 1.21
C SER A 61 -8.13 -0.53 1.51
N THR A 62 -7.28 -0.14 2.47
CA THR A 62 -6.01 -0.83 2.74
C THR A 62 -5.89 -1.20 4.21
N ALA A 63 -5.45 -2.42 4.51
CA ALA A 63 -5.18 -2.88 5.86
C ALA A 63 -3.74 -3.41 5.98
N TYR A 64 -3.09 -3.10 7.09
CA TYR A 64 -1.81 -3.73 7.44
C TYR A 64 -2.04 -4.95 8.33
N LEU A 65 -1.33 -6.05 8.03
CA LEU A 65 -1.35 -7.30 8.76
C LEU A 65 -0.02 -7.52 9.50
N PRO A 66 0.12 -7.06 10.76
CA PRO A 66 1.42 -7.07 11.45
C PRO A 66 2.06 -8.45 11.57
N LYS A 67 1.26 -9.49 11.80
CA LYS A 67 1.74 -10.88 11.92
C LYS A 67 2.43 -11.38 10.65
N HIS A 68 1.97 -10.91 9.50
CA HIS A 68 2.47 -11.33 8.20
C HIS A 68 3.40 -10.31 7.55
N ARG A 69 3.43 -9.07 8.06
CA ARG A 69 4.12 -7.91 7.46
C ARG A 69 3.66 -7.66 6.02
N VAL A 70 2.34 -7.74 5.81
CA VAL A 70 1.70 -7.61 4.50
C VAL A 70 0.68 -6.48 4.53
N LEU A 71 0.61 -5.72 3.44
CA LEU A 71 -0.48 -4.79 3.16
C LEU A 71 -1.48 -5.50 2.25
N VAL A 72 -2.75 -5.45 2.62
CA VAL A 72 -3.86 -5.99 1.80
C VAL A 72 -4.69 -4.81 1.31
N ARG A 73 -4.96 -4.80 0.00
CA ARG A 73 -5.83 -3.83 -0.64
C ARG A 73 -7.09 -4.52 -1.11
N TRP A 74 -8.24 -3.95 -0.77
CA TRP A 74 -9.52 -4.49 -1.20
C TRP A 74 -9.88 -3.94 -2.58
N HIS A 75 -9.84 -4.80 -3.60
CA HIS A 75 -10.20 -4.43 -4.97
C HIS A 75 -11.70 -4.54 -5.23
N TYR A 76 -12.32 -5.66 -4.86
CA TYR A 76 -13.75 -5.86 -5.00
C TYR A 76 -14.24 -7.02 -4.14
N ALA A 77 -15.36 -6.82 -3.44
CA ALA A 77 -16.25 -7.85 -2.92
C ALA A 77 -17.61 -7.19 -2.65
N GLU A 78 -18.70 -7.93 -2.77
CA GLU A 78 -20.05 -7.37 -2.58
C GLU A 78 -20.29 -6.87 -1.15
N SER A 79 -19.57 -7.44 -0.17
CA SER A 79 -19.59 -7.00 1.22
C SER A 79 -18.25 -7.30 1.91
N GLY A 80 -18.06 -6.74 3.10
CA GLY A 80 -16.89 -7.05 3.95
C GLY A 80 -16.99 -8.42 4.63
N GLU A 81 -18.12 -9.12 4.48
CA GLU A 81 -18.31 -10.46 5.03
C GLU A 81 -17.37 -11.45 4.33
N GLY A 82 -16.71 -12.30 5.10
CA GLY A 82 -15.79 -13.31 4.55
C GLY A 82 -14.43 -12.79 4.04
N VAL A 83 -14.21 -11.47 3.92
CA VAL A 83 -12.91 -10.91 3.47
C VAL A 83 -11.75 -11.37 4.37
N THR A 84 -11.98 -11.45 5.69
CA THR A 84 -10.97 -11.95 6.63
C THR A 84 -10.60 -13.42 6.36
N ASP A 85 -11.57 -14.23 5.93
CA ASP A 85 -11.33 -15.64 5.66
C ASP A 85 -10.62 -15.81 4.31
N ILE A 86 -10.99 -15.03 3.29
CA ILE A 86 -10.27 -14.97 2.00
C ILE A 86 -8.79 -14.64 2.24
N ILE A 87 -8.50 -13.62 3.05
CA ILE A 87 -7.12 -13.25 3.39
C ILE A 87 -6.41 -14.41 4.09
N ARG A 88 -7.07 -15.04 5.07
CA ARG A 88 -6.47 -16.12 5.87
C ARG A 88 -6.15 -17.35 5.02
N THR A 89 -7.04 -17.73 4.10
CA THR A 89 -6.87 -18.91 3.26
C THR A 89 -5.99 -18.63 2.05
N GLY A 90 -6.05 -17.42 1.49
CA GLY A 90 -5.31 -17.05 0.29
C GLY A 90 -3.84 -16.72 0.54
N LEU A 91 -3.50 -16.11 1.69
CA LEU A 91 -2.13 -15.66 1.95
C LEU A 91 -1.07 -16.78 1.91
N PRO A 92 -1.29 -17.98 2.46
CA PRO A 92 -0.34 -19.08 2.38
C PRO A 92 -0.11 -19.63 0.96
N THR A 93 -1.05 -19.38 0.05
CA THR A 93 -1.03 -19.89 -1.34
C THR A 93 -0.89 -18.76 -2.36
N ALA A 94 -0.61 -17.54 -1.92
CA ALA A 94 -0.45 -16.39 -2.80
C ALA A 94 0.79 -16.59 -3.69
N GLU A 95 0.65 -16.23 -4.96
CA GLU A 95 1.77 -16.14 -5.90
C GLU A 95 2.48 -14.81 -5.67
N TRP A 96 3.67 -14.86 -5.09
CA TRP A 96 4.49 -13.68 -4.83
C TRP A 96 5.42 -13.42 -6.00
N THR A 97 5.47 -12.17 -6.45
CA THR A 97 6.49 -11.67 -7.37
C THR A 97 7.49 -10.83 -6.59
N GLU A 98 8.70 -10.69 -7.13
CA GLU A 98 9.59 -9.62 -6.66
C GLU A 98 8.98 -8.25 -7.00
N GLY A 99 9.35 -7.24 -6.21
CA GLY A 99 8.77 -5.90 -6.26
C GLY A 99 8.95 -5.20 -7.60
N PRO A 100 8.44 -3.96 -7.75
CA PRO A 100 8.52 -3.23 -9.01
C PRO A 100 9.95 -3.27 -9.56
N ALA A 101 10.12 -3.85 -10.74
CA ALA A 101 11.36 -3.78 -11.48
C ALA A 101 11.36 -2.43 -12.19
N ASP A 102 12.42 -1.65 -12.01
CA ASP A 102 12.65 -0.40 -12.76
C ASP A 102 12.50 -0.58 -14.28
#